data_AF-A0A1J3DCL9-F1
#
_entry.id   AF-A0A1J3DCL9-F1
#
_cell.length_a   1.000
_cell.length_b   1.000
_cell.length_c   1.000
_cell.angle_alpha   90.00
_cell.angle_beta   90.00
_cell.angle_gamma   90.00
#
_symmetry.space_group_name_H-M   'P 1'
#
loop_
_entity.id
_entity.type
_entity.pdbx_description
1 polymer ?
#
loop_
_entity_poly.entity_id
_entity_poly.type
_entity_poly.pdbx_seq_one_letter_code
_entity_poly.pdbx_strand_id
1 'polypeptide(L)'
;GFEGPLPFELETGYIGVGEAEEDQMFYYFIKSENNPEEDPLLLWLTGGPGCSSFSGLVYENGPITFKVEAYNGSIPSLVSTTYSWT
;
A
#
# COMPACT_ATOMS: atom_id res chain seq x y z
N GLY A 1 12.13 -5.89 3.05
CA GLY A 1 11.25 -6.96 2.56
C GLY A 1 11.38 -7.06 1.06
N PHE A 2 11.12 -5.96 0.36
CA PHE A 2 11.41 -5.86 -1.08
C PHE A 2 12.92 -5.76 -1.31
N GLU A 3 13.43 -6.45 -2.32
CA GLU A 3 14.85 -6.41 -2.69
C GLU A 3 15.08 -5.28 -3.71
N GLY A 4 15.93 -4.31 -3.35
CA GLY A 4 16.20 -3.14 -4.19
C GLY A 4 15.19 -2.01 -4.04
N PRO A 5 15.25 -0.98 -4.91
CA PRO A 5 14.28 0.11 -4.93
C PRO A 5 12.90 -0.39 -5.36
N LEU A 6 11.84 0.27 -4.87
CA LEU A 6 10.49 -0.02 -5.33
C LEU A 6 10.35 0.35 -6.82
N PRO A 7 9.65 -0.46 -7.63
CA PRO A 7 9.44 -0.18 -9.06
C PRO A 7 8.35 0.87 -9.31
N PHE A 8 7.74 1.40 -8.25
CA PHE A 8 6.70 2.43 -8.28
C PHE A 8 7.01 3.53 -7.26
N GLU A 9 6.42 4.70 -7.46
CA GLU A 9 6.51 5.82 -6.53
C GLU A 9 5.51 5.63 -5.38
N LEU A 10 6.04 5.54 -4.16
CA LEU A 10 5.28 5.43 -2.93
C LEU A 10 5.51 6.65 -2.06
N GLU A 11 4.44 7.34 -1.72
CA GLU A 11 4.40 8.39 -0.72
C GLU A 11 3.63 7.88 0.51
N THR A 12 4.11 8.23 1.70
CA THR A 12 3.45 7.89 2.96
C THR A 12 3.45 9.11 3.86
N GLY A 13 2.42 9.22 4.70
CA GLY A 13 2.29 10.35 5.60
C GLY A 13 1.06 10.23 6.49
N TYR A 14 0.78 11.30 7.20
CA TYR A 14 -0.42 11.45 8.03
C TYR A 14 -1.26 12.61 7.52
N ILE A 15 -2.58 12.44 7.55
CA ILE A 15 -3.56 13.47 7.27
C ILE A 15 -4.38 13.69 8.53
N GLY A 16 -4.47 14.95 8.97
CA GLY A 16 -5.34 15.35 10.08
C GLY A 16 -6.82 15.29 9.67
N VAL A 17 -7.63 14.70 10.54
CA VAL A 17 -9.07 14.55 10.38
C VAL A 17 -9.75 15.08 11.64
N GLY A 18 -10.85 15.82 11.46
CA GLY A 18 -11.52 16.57 12.51
C GLY A 18 -11.28 18.08 12.39
N GLU A 19 -12.08 18.88 13.10
CA GLU A 19 -11.98 20.35 13.02
C GLU A 19 -10.65 20.88 13.55
N ALA A 20 -10.04 20.16 14.49
CA ALA A 20 -8.77 20.50 15.10
C ALA A 20 -7.65 19.51 14.73
N GLU A 21 -7.85 18.71 13.69
CA GLU A 21 -6.92 17.65 13.26
C GLU A 21 -6.59 16.66 14.39
N GLU A 22 -7.55 16.42 15.28
CA GLU A 22 -7.39 15.59 16.47
C GLU A 22 -7.06 14.12 16.16
N ASP A 23 -7.52 13.62 15.01
CA ASP A 23 -7.22 12.28 14.51
C ASP A 23 -6.23 12.35 13.36
N GLN A 24 -5.15 11.56 13.44
CA GLN A 24 -4.11 11.52 12.41
C GLN A 24 -4.18 10.19 11.66
N MET A 25 -4.68 10.21 10.42
CA MET A 25 -4.83 9.03 9.58
C MET A 25 -3.56 8.81 8.75
N PHE A 26 -2.91 7.65 8.92
CA PHE A 26 -1.79 7.25 8.08
C PHE A 26 -2.26 6.80 6.69
N TYR A 27 -1.54 7.17 5.63
CA TYR A 27 -1.84 6.76 4.26
C TYR A 27 -0.65 6.14 3.53
N TYR A 28 -0.96 5.30 2.54
CA TYR A 28 -0.06 4.85 1.48
C TYR A 28 -0.61 5.38 0.16
N PHE A 29 0.14 6.22 -0.55
CA PHE A 29 -0.22 6.73 -1.87
C PHE A 29 0.77 6.19 -2.89
N ILE A 30 0.28 5.40 -3.83
CA ILE A 30 1.07 4.85 -4.92
C ILE A 30 0.60 5.53 -6.20
N LYS A 31 1.54 6.18 -6.91
CA LYS A 31 1.23 6.77 -8.21
C LYS A 31 0.98 5.66 -9.23
N SER A 32 0.18 5.96 -10.25
CA SER A 32 -0.07 4.97 -11.29
C SER A 32 1.22 4.56 -12.00
N GLU A 33 1.36 3.27 -12.27
CA GLU A 33 2.49 2.69 -13.00
C GLU A 33 2.40 2.94 -14.52
N ASN A 34 1.26 3.46 -15.01
CA ASN A 34 1.01 3.77 -16.42
C ASN A 34 1.16 5.26 -16.75
N ASN A 35 0.16 6.11 -16.47
CA ASN A 35 0.22 7.56 -16.70
C ASN A 35 -0.36 8.32 -15.50
N PRO A 36 0.44 8.60 -14.46
CA PRO A 36 -0.04 9.17 -13.21
C PRO A 36 -0.60 10.60 -13.33
N GLU A 37 -0.38 11.30 -14.45
CA GLU A 37 -0.95 12.63 -14.69
C GLU A 37 -2.41 12.56 -15.22
N GLU A 38 -2.79 11.45 -15.86
CA GLU A 38 -4.10 11.28 -16.52
C GLU A 38 -4.97 10.19 -15.88
N ASP A 39 -4.34 9.19 -15.24
CA ASP A 39 -5.02 8.07 -14.61
C ASP A 39 -5.77 8.52 -13.33
N PRO A 40 -6.92 7.90 -13.00
CA PRO A 40 -7.78 8.37 -11.93
C PRO A 40 -7.20 8.16 -10.53
N LEU A 41 -7.62 9.00 -9.57
CA LEU A 41 -7.36 8.79 -8.15
C LEU A 41 -8.34 7.78 -7.56
N LEU A 42 -7.82 6.69 -6.97
CA LEU A 42 -8.61 5.67 -6.29
C LEU A 42 -8.31 5.67 -4.77
N LEU A 43 -9.35 5.78 -3.94
CA LEU A 43 -9.25 5.58 -2.49
C LEU A 43 -9.69 4.17 -2.12
N TRP A 44 -8.82 3.43 -1.44
CA TRP A 44 -9.10 2.07 -0.94
C TRP A 44 -9.14 2.02 0.59
N LEU A 45 -10.23 1.49 1.14
CA LEU A 45 -10.44 1.36 2.58
C LEU A 45 -10.78 -0.10 2.92
N THR A 46 -9.91 -0.77 3.67
CA THR A 46 -10.22 -2.09 4.23
C THR A 46 -11.20 -1.92 5.40
N GLY A 47 -12.17 -2.83 5.49
CA GLY A 47 -13.20 -2.83 6.52
C GLY A 47 -12.76 -3.46 7.85
N GLY A 48 -13.58 -4.35 8.39
CA GLY A 48 -13.42 -4.94 9.71
C GLY A 48 -14.72 -4.83 10.51
N PRO A 49 -14.85 -3.87 11.45
CA PRO A 49 -14.09 -2.61 11.60
C PRO A 49 -12.70 -2.74 12.28
N GLY A 50 -11.79 -1.82 11.95
CA GLY A 50 -10.47 -1.69 12.60
C GLY A 50 -9.30 -2.40 11.89
N CYS A 51 -9.53 -3.07 10.77
CA CYS A 51 -8.45 -3.63 9.97
C CYS A 51 -7.72 -2.50 9.22
N SER A 52 -6.40 -2.62 9.07
CA SER A 52 -5.60 -1.65 8.32
C SER A 52 -5.74 -1.86 6.82
N SER A 53 -5.89 -0.77 6.06
CA SER A 53 -5.81 -0.79 4.58
C SER A 53 -4.48 -1.29 4.04
N PHE A 54 -3.45 -1.44 4.88
CA PHE A 54 -2.23 -2.13 4.50
C PHE A 54 -2.49 -3.57 4.04
N SER A 55 -3.55 -4.24 4.53
CA SER A 55 -3.90 -5.57 4.03
C SER A 55 -4.27 -5.54 2.54
N GLY A 56 -5.01 -4.53 2.09
CA GLY A 56 -5.33 -4.35 0.67
C GLY A 56 -4.08 -4.19 -0.19
N LEU A 57 -3.11 -3.44 0.32
CA LEU A 57 -1.83 -3.22 -0.35
C LEU A 57 -1.05 -4.51 -0.57
N VAL A 58 -0.94 -5.40 0.44
CA VAL A 58 -0.04 -6.58 0.37
C VAL A 58 -0.72 -7.92 0.09
N TYR A 59 -2.03 -8.01 0.27
CA TYR A 59 -2.80 -9.26 0.10
C TYR A 59 -3.87 -9.19 -0.98
N GLU A 60 -4.23 -8.02 -1.49
CA GLU A 60 -5.34 -7.85 -2.43
C GLU A 60 -4.85 -7.28 -3.77
N ASN A 61 -4.80 -5.95 -3.91
CA ASN A 61 -4.68 -5.25 -5.19
C ASN A 61 -3.48 -4.29 -5.30
N GLY A 62 -2.63 -4.18 -4.28
CA GLY A 62 -1.42 -3.36 -4.37
C GLY A 62 -0.31 -3.99 -5.22
N PRO A 63 0.76 -3.23 -5.52
CA PRO A 63 1.82 -3.63 -6.46
C PRO A 63 2.85 -4.60 -5.89
N ILE A 64 2.72 -4.94 -4.61
CA ILE A 64 3.62 -5.86 -3.91
C ILE A 64 2.81 -6.88 -3.11
N THR A 65 3.38 -8.06 -2.93
CA THR A 65 2.84 -9.09 -2.06
C THR A 65 3.94 -9.80 -1.29
N PHE A 66 3.57 -10.46 -0.19
CA PHE A 66 4.50 -11.34 0.50
C PHE A 66 4.85 -12.54 -0.38
N LYS A 67 6.14 -12.84 -0.48
CA LYS A 67 6.59 -14.09 -1.07
C LYS A 67 6.10 -15.24 -0.19
N VAL A 68 5.32 -16.15 -0.76
CA VAL A 68 4.77 -17.29 -0.03
C VAL A 68 5.86 -18.34 0.17
N GLU A 69 6.49 -18.29 1.35
CA GLU A 69 7.53 -19.23 1.78
C GLU A 69 7.38 -19.55 3.27
N ALA A 70 7.95 -20.67 3.71
CA ALA A 70 7.91 -21.05 5.11
C ALA A 70 8.67 -20.01 5.96
N TYR A 71 8.02 -19.48 6.99
CA TYR A 71 8.64 -18.50 7.88
C TYR A 71 9.81 -19.13 8.63
N ASN A 72 11.01 -18.59 8.39
CA ASN A 72 12.28 -19.09 8.95
C ASN A 72 12.84 -18.16 10.05
N GLY A 73 12.08 -17.15 10.48
CA GLY A 73 12.51 -16.15 11.46
C GLY A 73 13.18 -14.90 10.86
N SER A 74 13.38 -14.83 9.54
CA SER A 74 13.89 -13.63 8.87
C SER A 74 12.80 -12.61 8.57
N ILE A 75 13.19 -11.42 8.14
CA ILE A 75 12.26 -10.43 7.60
C ILE A 75 11.54 -11.05 6.39
N PRO A 76 10.19 -10.98 6.30
CA PRO A 76 9.47 -11.47 5.13
C PRO A 76 9.89 -10.77 3.84
N SER A 77 10.06 -11.56 2.78
CA SER A 77 10.37 -11.06 1.45
C SER A 77 9.10 -10.52 0.77
N LEU A 78 9.22 -9.41 0.06
CA LEU A 78 8.16 -8.85 -0.79
C LEU A 78 8.56 -8.98 -2.25
N VAL A 79 7.60 -9.27 -3.11
CA VAL A 79 7.77 -9.40 -4.56
C VAL A 79 6.68 -8.60 -5.27
N SER A 80 6.96 -8.16 -6.50
CA SER A 80 5.96 -7.47 -7.32
C SER A 80 4.86 -8.42 -7.80
N THR A 81 3.68 -7.86 -8.08
CA THR A 81 2.56 -8.59 -8.70
C THR A 81 2.17 -7.94 -10.03
N THR A 82 1.70 -8.74 -10.99
CA THR A 82 1.21 -8.25 -12.29
C THR A 82 -0.29 -7.94 -12.28
N TYR A 83 -0.95 -8.07 -11.14
CA TYR A 83 -2.40 -7.87 -10.98
C TYR A 83 -2.73 -6.61 -10.17
N SER A 84 -1.75 -5.71 -10.03
CA SER A 84 -1.95 -4.47 -9.30
C SER A 84 -3.00 -3.58 -9.97
N TRP A 85 -3.64 -2.75 -9.16
CA TRP A 85 -4.54 -1.70 -9.63
C TRP A 85 -3.86 -0.34 -9.77
N THR A 86 -2.56 -0.24 -9.49
CA THR A 86 -1.75 0.96 -9.66
C THR A 86 -1.21 1.06 -11.07
#